data_AF-A0A7V5V6Z3-F1
#
_entry.id   AF-A0A7V5V6Z3-F1
#
_cell.length_a   1.000
_cell.length_b   1.000
_cell.length_c   1.000
_cell.angle_alpha   90.00
_cell.angle_beta   90.00
_cell.angle_gamma   90.00
#
_symmetry.space_group_name_H-M   'P 1'
#
loop_
_entity.id
_entity.type
_entity.pdbx_description
1 polymer ?
#
loop_
_entity_poly.entity_id
_entity_poly.type
_entity_poly.pdbx_seq_one_letter_code
_entity_poly.pdbx_strand_id
1 'polypeptide(L)'
;MNINQAKDVLRYILSTMPDQAAMLWGLPGVGKSEAVRQIAAEAGMGVIETRLSQMDPVDFRGVPAVVDGTTEWMTPAEFPKEGCQPTIWFLDEINAGSRATMASAMQLVL
;
A
#
# COMPACT_ATOMS: atom_id res chain seq x y z
N MET A 1 -1.96 17.02 14.53
CA MET A 1 -0.64 16.62 14.01
C MET A 1 -0.43 17.34 12.68
N ASN A 2 0.66 18.08 12.52
CA ASN A 2 1.02 18.67 11.23
C ASN A 2 1.79 17.66 10.36
N ILE A 3 2.02 17.98 9.08
CA ILE A 3 2.68 17.05 8.15
C ILE A 3 4.11 16.69 8.56
N ASN A 4 4.84 17.62 9.18
CA ASN A 4 6.22 17.36 9.63
C ASN A 4 6.24 16.35 10.78
N GLN A 5 5.36 16.51 11.77
CA GLN A 5 5.18 15.54 12.84
C GLN A 5 4.76 14.16 12.31
N ALA A 6 3.88 14.13 11.30
CA ALA A 6 3.49 12.88 10.66
C ALA A 6 4.68 12.17 9.99
N LYS A 7 5.58 12.94 9.34
CA LYS A 7 6.79 12.39 8.75
C LYS A 7 7.71 11.75 9.78
N ASP A 8 7.89 12.40 10.93
CA ASP A 8 8.75 11.87 11.99
C ASP A 8 8.21 10.54 12.55
N VAL A 9 6.88 10.44 12.73
CA VAL A 9 6.23 9.18 13.12
C VAL A 9 6.39 8.12 12.03
N LEU A 10 6.20 8.46 10.76
CA LEU A 10 6.36 7.51 9.66
C LEU A 10 7.81 6.99 9.55
N ARG A 11 8.81 7.86 9.72
CA ARG A 11 10.22 7.44 9.78
C ARG A 11 10.48 6.50 10.95
N TYR A 12 9.90 6.80 12.12
CA TYR A 12 10.02 5.92 13.28
C TYR A 12 9.41 4.55 13.01
N ILE A 13 8.19 4.48 12.46
CA ILE A 13 7.53 3.21 12.10
C ILE A 13 8.39 2.44 11.10
N LEU A 14 8.85 3.07 10.02
CA LEU A 14 9.67 2.38 9.01
C LEU A 14 10.98 1.80 9.56
N SER A 15 11.61 2.47 10.52
CA SER A 15 12.88 2.03 11.09
C SER A 15 12.75 1.01 12.23
N THR A 16 11.58 0.93 12.88
CA THR A 16 11.38 0.06 14.05
C THR A 16 10.38 -1.08 13.82
N MET A 17 9.39 -0.86 12.96
CA MET A 17 8.27 -1.76 12.69
C MET A 17 7.91 -1.68 11.20
N PRO A 18 8.82 -2.06 10.28
CA PRO A 18 8.65 -1.85 8.83
C PRO A 18 7.43 -2.58 8.25
N ASP A 19 7.00 -3.69 8.87
CA ASP A 19 5.84 -4.47 8.43
C ASP A 19 4.51 -3.94 8.97
N GLN A 20 4.52 -2.90 9.83
CA GLN A 20 3.32 -2.35 10.41
C GLN A 20 2.66 -1.33 9.48
N ALA A 21 1.42 -1.61 9.08
CA ALA A 21 0.61 -0.67 8.33
C ALA A 21 0.28 0.59 9.16
N ALA A 22 0.34 1.76 8.52
CA ALA A 22 0.01 3.05 9.12
C ALA A 22 -1.00 3.82 8.27
N MET A 23 -1.96 4.49 8.93
CA MET A 23 -2.94 5.32 8.25
C MET A 23 -2.60 6.81 8.40
N LEU A 24 -2.35 7.47 7.27
CA LEU A 24 -2.06 8.91 7.23
C LEU A 24 -3.35 9.71 6.95
N TRP A 25 -3.88 10.37 7.97
CA TRP A 25 -5.12 11.17 7.88
C TRP A 25 -4.86 12.68 7.95
N GLY A 26 -5.52 13.45 7.09
CA GLY A 26 -5.43 14.91 7.11
C GLY A 26 -6.12 15.57 5.93
N LEU A 27 -6.18 16.90 5.92
CA LEU A 27 -6.85 17.69 4.88
C LEU A 27 -6.29 17.40 3.47
N PRO A 28 -7.12 17.51 2.41
CA PRO A 28 -6.64 17.49 1.02
C PRO A 28 -5.56 18.57 0.80
N GLY A 29 -4.57 18.28 -0.05
CA GLY A 29 -3.53 19.26 -0.42
C GLY A 29 -2.41 19.51 0.60
N VAL A 30 -2.43 18.88 1.79
CA VAL A 30 -1.39 19.07 2.83
C VAL A 30 -0.04 18.39 2.50
N GLY A 31 0.09 17.75 1.34
CA GLY A 31 1.34 17.10 0.89
C GLY A 31 1.56 15.68 1.43
N LYS A 32 0.49 14.92 1.71
CA LYS A 32 0.57 13.53 2.22
C LYS A 32 1.38 12.60 1.30
N SER A 33 1.02 12.54 0.02
CA SER A 33 1.71 11.69 -0.96
C SER A 33 3.18 12.12 -1.13
N GLU A 34 3.45 13.43 -1.10
CA GLU A 34 4.81 13.96 -1.18
C GLU A 34 5.65 13.57 0.04
N ALA A 35 5.06 13.60 1.23
CA ALA A 35 5.72 13.16 2.45
C ALA A 35 6.12 11.68 2.36
N VAL A 36 5.24 10.81 1.85
CA VAL A 36 5.54 9.38 1.66
C VAL A 36 6.68 9.18 0.66
N ARG A 37 6.62 9.84 -0.50
CA ARG A 37 7.69 9.77 -1.52
C ARG A 37 9.04 10.24 -0.99
N GLN A 38 9.05 11.35 -0.25
CA GLN A 38 10.27 11.88 0.34
C GLN A 38 10.86 10.88 1.35
N ILE A 39 10.04 10.32 2.24
CA ILE A 39 10.52 9.38 3.25
C ILE A 39 11.06 8.10 2.59
N ALA A 40 10.39 7.58 1.56
CA ALA A 40 10.88 6.42 0.82
C ALA A 40 12.23 6.70 0.15
N ALA A 41 12.39 7.87 -0.48
CA ALA A 41 13.65 8.28 -1.08
C ALA A 41 14.78 8.41 -0.03
N GLU A 42 14.48 9.01 1.13
CA GLU A 42 15.42 9.10 2.27
C GLU A 42 15.86 7.71 2.77
N ALA A 43 14.97 6.71 2.72
CA ALA A 43 15.22 5.34 3.15
C ALA A 43 15.77 4.41 2.05
N GLY A 44 15.96 4.91 0.81
CA GLY A 44 16.37 4.09 -0.33
C GLY A 44 15.33 3.03 -0.75
N MET A 45 14.05 3.31 -0.53
CA MET A 45 12.92 2.42 -0.81
C MET A 45 12.16 2.82 -2.08
N GLY A 46 11.51 1.84 -2.71
CA GLY A 46 10.52 2.09 -3.76
C GLY A 46 9.20 2.63 -3.19
N VAL A 47 8.36 3.21 -4.06
CA VAL A 47 6.97 3.55 -3.74
C VAL A 47 6.05 3.02 -4.83
N ILE A 48 5.04 2.26 -4.43
CA ILE A 48 3.89 1.92 -5.29
C ILE A 48 2.71 2.76 -4.79
N GLU A 49 2.18 3.63 -5.65
CA GLU A 49 0.98 4.42 -5.35
C GLU A 49 -0.22 3.77 -6.02
N THR A 50 -1.25 3.45 -5.22
CA THR A 50 -2.49 2.86 -5.72
C THR A 50 -3.66 3.67 -5.21
N ARG A 51 -4.52 4.11 -6.13
CA ARG A 51 -5.75 4.82 -5.79
C ARG A 51 -6.90 3.82 -5.69
N LEU A 52 -7.44 3.63 -4.50
CA LEU A 52 -8.38 2.53 -4.25
C LEU A 52 -9.70 2.67 -5.03
N SER A 53 -10.10 3.88 -5.39
CA SER A 53 -11.29 4.15 -6.21
C SER A 53 -11.19 3.63 -7.66
N GLN A 54 -9.98 3.28 -8.12
CA GLN A 54 -9.72 2.78 -9.47
C GLN A 54 -9.47 1.27 -9.50
N MET A 55 -9.56 0.59 -8.36
CA MET A 55 -9.20 -0.81 -8.20
C MET A 55 -10.45 -1.69 -8.01
N ASP A 56 -10.37 -2.88 -8.56
CA ASP A 56 -11.28 -3.97 -8.30
C ASP A 56 -10.73 -4.92 -7.21
N PRO A 57 -11.58 -5.72 -6.55
CA PRO A 57 -11.11 -6.63 -5.50
C PRO A 57 -10.07 -7.65 -5.97
N VAL A 58 -10.12 -8.03 -7.25
CA VAL A 58 -9.19 -8.99 -7.87
C VAL A 58 -7.77 -8.44 -8.00
N ASP A 59 -7.61 -7.12 -8.05
CA ASP A 59 -6.30 -6.48 -8.16
C ASP A 59 -5.47 -6.63 -6.88
N PHE A 60 -6.10 -6.97 -5.76
CA PHE A 60 -5.42 -7.27 -4.49
C PHE A 60 -5.37 -8.78 -4.22
N ARG A 61 -6.44 -9.51 -4.58
CA ARG A 61 -6.54 -10.95 -4.29
C ARG A 61 -5.73 -11.81 -5.28
N GLY A 62 -5.59 -11.34 -6.51
CA GLY A 62 -5.12 -12.12 -7.66
C GLY A 62 -6.26 -12.61 -8.55
N VAL A 63 -5.89 -13.14 -9.71
CA VAL A 63 -6.84 -13.74 -10.67
C VAL A 63 -6.85 -15.26 -10.48
N PRO A 64 -8.02 -15.90 -10.37
CA PRO A 64 -8.09 -17.35 -10.23
C PRO A 64 -7.70 -18.05 -11.55
N ALA A 65 -6.85 -19.06 -11.44
CA ALA A 65 -6.49 -19.97 -12.53
C ALA A 65 -6.82 -21.41 -12.13
N VAL A 66 -7.12 -22.25 -13.13
CA VAL A 66 -7.31 -23.68 -12.92
C VAL A 66 -5.99 -24.40 -13.17
N VAL A 67 -5.43 -25.01 -12.12
CA VAL A 67 -4.19 -25.79 -12.16
C VAL A 67 -4.49 -27.17 -11.59
N ASP A 68 -4.28 -28.21 -12.41
CA ASP A 68 -4.53 -29.62 -12.06
C ASP A 68 -5.93 -29.90 -11.46
N GLY A 69 -6.95 -29.20 -11.97
CA GLY A 69 -8.33 -29.34 -11.50
C GLY A 69 -8.65 -28.63 -10.19
N THR A 70 -7.72 -27.83 -9.67
CA THR A 70 -7.88 -26.98 -8.48
C THR A 70 -7.80 -25.50 -8.82
N THR A 71 -8.37 -24.64 -7.98
CA THR A 71 -8.29 -23.19 -8.15
C THR A 71 -7.07 -22.65 -7.43
N GLU A 72 -6.11 -22.13 -8.20
CA GLU A 72 -4.95 -21.41 -7.68
C GLU A 72 -5.12 -19.90 -7.92
N TRP A 73 -4.65 -19.08 -6.98
CA TRP A 73 -4.71 -17.62 -7.10
C TRP A 73 -3.38 -17.10 -7.64
N MET A 74 -3.44 -16.45 -8.80
CA MET A 74 -2.26 -15.86 -9.44
C MET A 74 -2.03 -14.46 -8.87
N THR A 75 -0.90 -14.27 -8.18
CA THR A 75 -0.51 -12.97 -7.63
C THR A 75 -0.34 -11.94 -8.77
N PRO A 76 -0.91 -10.73 -8.63
CA PRO A 76 -0.76 -9.67 -9.64
C PRO A 76 0.71 -9.32 -9.87
N ALA A 77 1.06 -8.94 -11.10
CA ALA A 77 2.44 -8.73 -11.51
C ALA A 77 3.09 -7.51 -10.85
N GLU A 78 2.26 -6.57 -10.40
CA GLU A 78 2.61 -5.32 -9.74
C GLU A 78 3.07 -5.52 -8.29
N PHE A 79 2.77 -6.68 -7.69
CA PHE A 79 3.22 -6.99 -6.34
C PHE A 79 4.75 -7.10 -6.29
N PRO A 80 5.39 -6.64 -5.20
CA PRO A 80 6.82 -6.85 -5.00
C PRO A 80 7.15 -8.34 -5.05
N LYS A 81 8.19 -8.69 -5.81
CA LYS A 81 8.71 -10.05 -5.90
C LYS A 81 9.87 -10.23 -4.94
N GLU A 82 10.19 -11.48 -4.65
CA GLU A 82 11.38 -11.80 -3.86
C GLU A 82 12.64 -11.23 -4.52
N GLY A 83 13.49 -10.58 -3.72
CA GLY A 83 14.68 -9.87 -4.20
C GLY A 83 14.44 -8.45 -4.74
N CYS A 84 13.20 -7.97 -4.79
CA CYS A 84 12.92 -6.55 -5.05
C CYS A 84 13.42 -5.66 -3.90
N GLN A 85 13.71 -4.39 -4.20
CA GLN A 85 14.02 -3.40 -3.18
C GLN A 85 12.84 -3.25 -2.20
N PRO A 86 13.11 -2.99 -0.90
CA PRO A 86 12.05 -2.66 0.05
C PRO A 86 11.19 -1.52 -0.50
N THR A 87 9.88 -1.65 -0.39
CA THR A 87 8.93 -0.78 -1.10
C THR A 87 7.79 -0.40 -0.18
N ILE A 88 7.45 0.88 -0.14
CA ILE A 88 6.24 1.37 0.52
C ILE A 88 5.08 1.25 -0.46
N TRP A 89 4.03 0.54 -0.06
CA TRP A 89 2.77 0.55 -0.80
C TRP A 89 1.83 1.60 -0.21
N PHE A 90 1.65 2.71 -0.93
CA PHE A 90 0.78 3.80 -0.53
C PHE A 90 -0.61 3.66 -1.16
N LEU A 91 -1.61 3.35 -0.33
CA LEU A 91 -3.01 3.28 -0.71
C LEU A 91 -3.69 4.64 -0.52
N ASP A 92 -3.86 5.38 -1.62
CA ASP A 92 -4.52 6.69 -1.63
C ASP A 92 -6.05 6.55 -1.79
N GLU A 93 -6.77 7.53 -1.24
CA GLU A 93 -8.24 7.58 -1.25
C GLU A 93 -8.90 6.26 -0.81
N ILE A 94 -8.37 5.61 0.24
CA ILE A 94 -8.82 4.29 0.71
C ILE A 94 -10.34 4.23 0.94
N ASN A 95 -10.93 5.33 1.40
CA ASN A 95 -12.36 5.46 1.67
C ASN A 95 -13.23 5.67 0.42
N ALA A 96 -12.63 5.88 -0.76
CA ALA A 96 -13.33 6.07 -2.02
C ALA A 96 -13.50 4.76 -2.82
N GLY A 97 -12.83 3.67 -2.42
CA GLY A 97 -13.02 2.35 -3.02
C GLY A 97 -14.38 1.72 -2.67
N SER A 98 -14.81 0.74 -3.47
CA SER A 98 -16.00 -0.05 -3.14
C SER A 98 -15.81 -0.80 -1.80
N ARG A 99 -16.90 -1.18 -1.14
CA ARG A 99 -16.80 -1.99 0.10
C ARG A 99 -16.02 -3.30 -0.11
N ALA A 100 -16.19 -3.92 -1.28
CA ALA A 100 -15.46 -5.14 -1.64
C ALA A 100 -13.98 -4.85 -1.85
N THR A 101 -13.64 -3.76 -2.55
CA THR A 101 -12.25 -3.35 -2.80
C THR A 101 -11.53 -2.98 -1.51
N MET A 102 -12.19 -2.27 -0.59
CA MET A 102 -11.65 -1.98 0.74
C MET A 102 -11.39 -3.27 1.53
N ALA A 103 -12.34 -4.21 1.54
CA ALA A 103 -12.17 -5.48 2.24
C ALA A 103 -11.03 -6.33 1.66
N SER A 104 -10.84 -6.35 0.35
CA SER A 104 -9.69 -7.03 -0.27
C SER A 104 -8.37 -6.35 0.06
N ALA A 105 -8.31 -5.01 0.07
CA ALA A 105 -7.09 -4.28 0.45
C ALA A 105 -6.69 -4.54 1.91
N MET A 106 -7.65 -4.79 2.80
CA MET A 106 -7.35 -5.19 4.19
C MET A 106 -6.61 -6.53 4.27
N GLN A 107 -6.71 -7.41 3.26
CA GLN A 107 -5.93 -8.66 3.24
C GLN A 107 -4.43 -8.41 3.08
N LEU A 108 -4.01 -7.21 2.67
CA LEU A 108 -2.59 -6.84 2.57
C LEU A 108 -1.95 -6.52 3.93
N VAL A 109 -2.76 -6.20 4.94
CA VAL A 109 -2.30 -5.67 6.23
C VAL A 109 -2.61 -6.60 7.41
N LEU A 110 -3.17 -7.77 7.15
CA LEU A 110 -3.55 -8.81 8.11
C LEU A 110 -2.50 -9.93 8.13
#